data_AF-A0A930K324-F1
#
_entry.id   AF-A0A930K324-F1
#
_cell.length_a   1.000
_cell.length_b   1.000
_cell.length_c   1.000
_cell.angle_alpha   90.00
_cell.angle_beta   90.00
_cell.angle_gamma   90.00
#
_symmetry.space_group_name_H-M   'P 1'
#
loop_
_entity.id
_entity.type
_entity.pdbx_description
1 polymer ?
#
loop_
_entity_poly.entity_id
_entity_poly.type
_entity_poly.pdbx_seq_one_letter_code
_entity_poly.pdbx_strand_id
1 'polypeptide(L)'
;LDSIDIPAGVTFIGRGAFWKCDRLKKVYSRPVIPPVTNAWSPSHLPFESDATETCTLFIPKGSAKAYRASEVFSGFKNIVELEDWQWPTSISTPTMPTDAYKVYGKNGTLHIETIGGAHDPAFVNVYNINGQVVWKGQVSKRMEVPLPQGVYVVKIGKRNYKISL
;
A
#
# COMPACT_ATOMS: atom_id res chain seq x y z
N LEU A 1 6.48 -1.78 -17.97
CA LEU A 1 6.68 -1.63 -16.52
C LEU A 1 6.02 -0.32 -16.11
N ASP A 2 5.10 -0.35 -15.14
CA ASP A 2 4.37 0.83 -14.67
C ASP A 2 4.64 1.15 -13.20
N SER A 3 5.04 0.16 -12.40
CA SER A 3 5.45 0.31 -11.01
C SER A 3 6.68 -0.53 -10.71
N ILE A 4 7.56 -0.02 -9.85
CA ILE A 4 8.72 -0.73 -9.29
C ILE A 4 8.63 -0.68 -7.76
N ASP A 5 8.99 -1.79 -7.09
CA ASP A 5 9.18 -1.84 -5.64
C ASP A 5 10.60 -2.33 -5.35
N ILE A 6 11.45 -1.43 -4.84
CA ILE A 6 12.84 -1.66 -4.49
C ILE A 6 12.89 -2.05 -3.01
N PRO A 7 13.25 -3.32 -2.68
CA PRO A 7 13.31 -3.78 -1.30
C PRO A 7 14.29 -2.99 -0.43
N ALA A 8 14.01 -2.92 0.88
CA ALA A 8 14.79 -2.14 1.83
C ALA A 8 16.27 -2.57 1.93
N GLY A 9 16.58 -3.83 1.60
CA GLY A 9 17.94 -4.37 1.61
C GLY A 9 18.74 -4.09 0.34
N VAL A 10 18.16 -3.47 -0.68
CA VAL A 10 18.90 -3.10 -1.91
C VAL A 10 19.81 -1.93 -1.60
N THR A 11 21.11 -2.14 -1.78
CA THR A 11 22.15 -1.12 -1.55
C THR A 11 22.76 -0.60 -2.85
N PHE A 12 22.49 -1.27 -3.97
CA PHE A 12 23.10 -0.95 -5.27
C PHE A 12 22.13 -1.21 -6.43
N ILE A 13 22.08 -0.28 -7.38
CA ILE A 13 21.34 -0.42 -8.63
C ILE A 13 22.28 -0.19 -9.80
N GLY A 14 22.42 -1.22 -10.63
CA GLY A 14 23.29 -1.21 -11.80
C GLY A 14 22.77 -0.31 -12.92
N ARG A 15 23.71 0.11 -13.77
CA ARG A 15 23.45 0.83 -15.01
C ARG A 15 22.40 0.10 -15.87
N GLY A 16 21.48 0.85 -16.47
CA GLY A 16 20.49 0.29 -17.38
C GLY A 16 19.36 -0.52 -16.74
N ALA A 17 19.32 -0.69 -15.42
CA ALA A 17 18.36 -1.58 -14.75
C ALA A 17 16.88 -1.29 -15.10
N PHE A 18 16.53 -0.01 -15.24
CA PHE A 18 15.20 0.45 -15.63
C PHE A 18 15.25 1.50 -16.76
N TRP A 19 16.32 1.48 -17.57
CA TRP A 19 16.48 2.41 -18.69
C TRP A 19 15.37 2.22 -19.71
N LYS A 20 14.86 3.34 -20.27
CA LYS A 20 13.72 3.35 -21.23
C LYS A 20 12.44 2.69 -20.72
N CYS A 21 12.21 2.69 -19.41
CA CYS A 21 10.92 2.33 -18.84
C CYS A 21 9.92 3.50 -18.96
N ASP A 22 9.62 3.94 -20.18
CA ASP A 22 8.88 5.20 -20.44
C ASP A 22 7.41 5.18 -19.95
N ARG A 23 6.90 4.00 -19.60
CA ARG A 23 5.56 3.81 -19.01
C ARG A 23 5.57 3.76 -17.48
N LEU A 24 6.72 3.95 -16.85
CA LEU A 24 6.88 3.92 -15.40
C LEU A 24 6.15 5.09 -14.76
N LYS A 25 5.28 4.81 -13.79
CA LYS A 25 4.45 5.81 -13.09
C LYS A 25 4.80 5.93 -11.61
N LYS A 26 5.28 4.83 -11.01
CA LYS A 26 5.55 4.75 -9.57
C LYS A 26 6.85 3.99 -9.31
N VAL A 27 7.66 4.53 -8.41
CA VAL A 27 8.81 3.81 -7.83
C VAL A 27 8.66 3.86 -6.32
N TYR A 28 8.53 2.71 -5.70
CA TYR A 28 8.59 2.55 -4.25
C TYR A 28 10.02 2.18 -3.88
N SER A 29 10.77 3.13 -3.31
CA SER A 29 12.15 2.92 -2.88
C SER A 29 12.20 2.80 -1.36
N ARG A 30 12.23 1.57 -0.85
CA ARG A 30 12.19 1.30 0.60
C ARG A 30 13.48 1.56 1.39
N PRO A 31 14.69 1.60 0.80
CA PRO A 31 15.89 1.95 1.55
C PRO A 31 15.82 3.37 2.13
N VAL A 32 16.21 3.54 3.39
CA VAL A 32 16.30 4.88 4.04
C VAL A 32 17.44 5.70 3.43
N ILE A 33 18.52 5.04 3.04
CA ILE A 33 19.63 5.62 2.28
C ILE A 33 19.45 5.17 0.82
N PRO A 34 19.43 6.10 -0.17
CA PRO A 34 19.25 5.72 -1.56
C PRO A 34 20.33 4.71 -2.00
N PRO A 35 19.98 3.66 -2.76
CA PRO A 35 20.95 2.74 -3.32
C PRO A 35 22.02 3.48 -4.14
N VAL A 36 23.25 3.02 -4.04
CA VAL A 36 24.36 3.52 -4.85
C VAL A 36 24.11 3.18 -6.32
N THR A 37 24.47 4.10 -7.22
CA THR A 37 24.35 3.94 -8.67
C THR A 37 25.70 4.10 -9.35
N ASN A 38 25.85 3.53 -10.54
CA ASN A 38 27.05 3.69 -11.36
C ASN A 38 27.09 5.11 -11.96
N ALA A 39 27.84 6.00 -11.32
CA ALA A 39 27.96 7.44 -11.63
C ALA A 39 28.90 7.80 -12.81
N TRP A 40 29.84 6.93 -13.14
CA TRP A 40 31.02 7.32 -13.93
C TRP A 40 30.76 7.60 -15.42
N SER A 41 29.56 7.35 -15.92
CA SER A 41 29.17 7.74 -17.26
C SER A 41 27.72 8.27 -17.22
N PRO A 42 27.46 9.48 -17.72
CA PRO A 42 26.12 10.07 -17.71
C PRO A 42 25.12 9.32 -18.59
N SER A 43 25.58 8.38 -19.42
CA SER A 43 24.72 7.57 -20.29
C SER A 43 24.26 6.27 -19.64
N HIS A 44 22.99 5.96 -19.86
CA HIS A 44 22.26 4.76 -19.41
C HIS A 44 22.12 4.66 -17.88
N LEU A 45 21.88 5.79 -17.20
CA LEU A 45 21.59 5.78 -15.76
C LEU A 45 20.36 4.89 -15.48
N PRO A 46 20.25 4.29 -14.28
CA PRO A 46 19.25 3.26 -14.01
C PRO A 46 17.81 3.66 -14.31
N PHE A 47 17.45 4.94 -14.14
CA PHE A 47 16.11 5.47 -14.39
C PHE A 47 16.04 6.48 -15.54
N GLU A 48 17.09 6.59 -16.36
CA GLU A 48 17.11 7.55 -17.48
C GLU A 48 16.00 7.21 -18.49
N SER A 49 14.94 8.01 -18.49
CA SER A 49 13.76 7.90 -19.35
C SER A 49 12.88 9.13 -19.17
N ASP A 50 12.01 9.41 -20.13
CA ASP A 50 11.05 10.53 -20.05
C ASP A 50 10.08 10.37 -18.86
N ALA A 51 9.93 9.13 -18.36
CA ALA A 51 9.09 8.83 -17.22
C ALA A 51 9.54 9.50 -15.92
N THR A 52 10.81 9.86 -15.71
CA THR A 52 11.24 10.47 -14.43
C THR A 52 10.63 11.84 -14.15
N GLU A 53 10.11 12.52 -15.17
CA GLU A 53 9.39 13.79 -15.00
C GLU A 53 7.97 13.60 -14.47
N THR A 54 7.32 12.50 -14.84
CA THR A 54 5.91 12.21 -14.52
C THR A 54 5.75 11.12 -13.44
N CYS A 55 6.78 10.32 -13.22
CA CYS A 55 6.81 9.24 -12.23
C CYS A 55 6.90 9.82 -10.82
N THR A 56 6.16 9.21 -9.88
CA THR A 56 6.29 9.53 -8.46
C THR A 56 7.23 8.55 -7.78
N LEU A 57 8.25 9.08 -7.12
CA LEU A 57 9.16 8.33 -6.26
C LEU A 57 8.66 8.39 -4.81
N PHE A 58 8.28 7.24 -4.26
CA PHE A 58 7.89 7.07 -2.87
C PHE A 58 9.07 6.57 -2.04
N ILE A 59 9.37 7.25 -0.93
CA ILE A 59 10.54 6.98 -0.07
C ILE A 59 10.15 6.92 1.42
N PRO A 60 10.99 6.40 2.32
CA PRO A 60 10.66 6.38 3.74
C PRO A 60 10.70 7.78 4.32
N LYS A 61 9.77 8.08 5.24
CA LYS A 61 9.76 9.34 5.96
C LYS A 61 11.10 9.63 6.64
N GLY A 62 11.59 10.87 6.49
CA GLY A 62 12.89 11.32 6.98
C GLY A 62 14.04 11.13 5.98
N SER A 63 13.80 10.47 4.83
CA SER A 63 14.84 10.15 3.85
C SER A 63 14.98 11.21 2.74
N ALA A 64 14.07 12.17 2.66
CA ALA A 64 14.00 13.15 1.57
C ALA A 64 15.32 13.88 1.29
N LYS A 65 16.07 14.25 2.34
CA LYS A 65 17.37 14.94 2.18
C LYS A 65 18.39 14.06 1.47
N ALA A 66 18.49 12.78 1.84
CA ALA A 66 19.44 11.84 1.24
C ALA A 66 19.09 11.56 -0.23
N TYR A 67 17.81 11.35 -0.54
CA TYR A 67 17.36 11.12 -1.91
C TYR A 67 17.58 12.33 -2.82
N ARG A 68 17.30 13.56 -2.35
CA ARG A 68 17.56 14.79 -3.10
C ARG A 68 19.05 15.08 -3.31
N ALA A 69 19.92 14.56 -2.46
CA ALA A 69 21.37 14.67 -2.61
C ALA A 69 21.98 13.57 -3.49
N SER A 70 21.20 12.54 -3.86
CA SER A 70 21.69 11.45 -4.69
C SER A 70 21.78 11.86 -6.15
N GLU A 71 22.69 11.24 -6.89
CA GLU A 71 22.91 11.56 -8.30
C GLU A 71 21.70 11.21 -9.18
N VAL A 72 21.12 10.01 -9.01
CA VAL A 72 20.04 9.53 -9.88
C VAL A 72 18.67 9.86 -9.33
N PHE A 73 18.42 9.66 -8.02
CA PHE A 73 17.07 9.84 -7.49
C PHE A 73 16.67 11.32 -7.32
N SER A 74 17.64 12.25 -7.31
CA SER A 74 17.34 13.69 -7.36
C SER A 74 16.69 14.13 -8.68
N GLY A 75 16.81 13.32 -9.74
CA GLY A 75 16.18 13.58 -11.04
C GLY A 75 14.64 13.44 -11.02
N PHE A 76 14.07 12.72 -10.06
CA PHE A 76 12.61 12.60 -9.93
C PHE A 76 12.00 13.93 -9.46
N LYS A 77 11.09 14.50 -10.26
CA LYS A 77 10.42 15.77 -9.91
C LYS A 77 9.43 15.60 -8.75
N ASN A 78 8.81 14.43 -8.65
CA ASN A 78 7.81 14.11 -7.64
C ASN A 78 8.37 13.10 -6.64
N ILE A 79 8.78 13.59 -5.47
CA ILE A 79 9.26 12.76 -4.36
C ILE A 79 8.29 12.90 -3.19
N VAL A 80 7.74 11.77 -2.74
CA VAL A 80 6.75 11.69 -1.66
C VAL A 80 7.29 10.78 -0.56
N GLU A 81 7.30 11.29 0.67
CA GLU A 81 7.62 10.50 1.85
C GLU A 81 6.38 9.73 2.33
N LEU A 82 6.56 8.45 2.61
CA LEU A 82 5.53 7.58 3.15
C LEU A 82 5.87 7.19 4.59
N GLU A 83 4.83 7.20 5.43
CA GLU A 83 4.82 6.52 6.72
C GLU A 83 4.78 4.99 6.51
N ASP A 84 5.21 4.22 7.51
CA ASP A 84 5.30 2.75 7.45
C ASP A 84 3.98 2.07 7.02
N TRP A 85 2.84 2.62 7.44
CA TRP A 85 1.51 2.06 7.13
C TRP A 85 1.02 2.37 5.71
N GLN A 86 1.67 3.27 4.97
CA GLN A 86 1.27 3.69 3.62
C GLN A 86 1.94 2.89 2.51
N TRP A 87 2.95 2.08 2.84
CA TRP A 87 3.65 1.28 1.85
C TRP A 87 2.73 0.21 1.24
N PRO A 88 2.78 0.00 -0.08
CA PRO A 88 2.10 -1.12 -0.70
C PRO A 88 2.62 -2.41 -0.06
N THR A 89 1.71 -3.31 0.28
CA THR A 89 2.06 -4.64 0.78
C THR A 89 1.88 -5.64 -0.36
N SER A 90 2.61 -6.76 -0.34
CA SER A 90 2.38 -7.87 -1.29
C SER A 90 1.01 -8.54 -1.10
N ILE A 91 0.25 -8.09 -0.11
CA ILE A 91 -1.16 -8.44 0.07
C ILE A 91 -1.93 -7.54 -0.89
N SER A 92 -2.47 -8.13 -1.96
CA SER A 92 -3.44 -7.44 -2.80
C SER A 92 -4.64 -7.06 -1.94
N THR A 93 -4.71 -5.81 -1.52
CA THR A 93 -5.98 -5.21 -1.13
C THR A 93 -6.84 -5.23 -2.40
N PRO A 94 -8.02 -5.87 -2.39
CA PRO A 94 -8.92 -5.79 -3.52
C PRO A 94 -9.18 -4.31 -3.81
N THR A 95 -8.83 -3.84 -5.00
CA THR A 95 -9.14 -2.49 -5.47
C THR A 95 -10.65 -2.34 -5.54
N MET A 96 -11.31 -1.91 -4.48
CA MET A 96 -12.71 -1.48 -4.51
C MET A 96 -12.92 -0.32 -3.51
N PRO A 97 -13.79 0.66 -3.82
CA PRO A 97 -13.88 1.92 -3.11
C PRO A 97 -14.23 1.68 -1.64
N THR A 98 -13.40 2.24 -0.76
CA THR A 98 -13.50 2.18 0.70
C THR A 98 -14.72 2.88 1.29
N ASP A 99 -15.66 3.36 0.47
CA ASP A 99 -16.54 4.46 0.90
C ASP A 99 -17.89 4.02 1.48
N ALA A 100 -18.21 2.72 1.50
CA ALA A 100 -19.52 2.25 1.99
C ALA A 100 -19.51 1.78 3.45
N TYR A 101 -18.40 1.20 3.93
CA TYR A 101 -18.31 0.65 5.28
C TYR A 101 -16.97 0.94 5.92
N LYS A 102 -17.01 1.42 7.16
CA LYS A 102 -15.87 1.50 8.07
C LYS A 102 -15.90 0.28 8.98
N VAL A 103 -14.85 -0.54 8.95
CA VAL A 103 -14.75 -1.81 9.69
C VAL A 103 -13.50 -1.79 10.55
N TYR A 104 -13.62 -1.94 11.86
CA TYR A 104 -12.50 -1.82 12.79
C TYR A 104 -12.74 -2.60 14.10
N GLY A 105 -11.66 -2.95 14.79
CA GLY A 105 -11.69 -3.52 16.14
C GLY A 105 -11.49 -2.47 17.21
N LYS A 106 -12.24 -2.55 18.32
CA LYS A 106 -12.01 -1.73 19.52
C LYS A 106 -12.49 -2.50 20.75
N ASN A 107 -11.65 -2.58 21.78
CA ASN A 107 -11.98 -3.22 23.07
C ASN A 107 -12.57 -4.65 22.92
N GLY A 108 -11.97 -5.51 22.10
CA GLY A 108 -12.47 -6.89 21.86
C GLY A 108 -13.80 -6.96 21.09
N THR A 109 -14.20 -5.86 20.44
CA THR A 109 -15.45 -5.77 19.68
C THR A 109 -15.16 -5.35 18.25
N LEU A 110 -15.76 -6.08 17.30
CA LEU A 110 -15.80 -5.68 15.90
C LEU A 110 -16.88 -4.61 15.70
N HIS A 111 -16.51 -3.48 15.12
CA HIS A 111 -17.42 -2.40 14.74
C HIS A 111 -17.51 -2.30 13.23
N ILE A 112 -18.73 -2.19 12.71
CA ILE A 112 -19.01 -1.92 11.30
C ILE A 112 -20.00 -0.75 11.23
N GLU A 113 -19.66 0.29 10.48
CA GLU A 113 -20.44 1.51 10.31
C GLU A 113 -20.62 1.80 8.81
N THR A 114 -21.82 2.17 8.38
CA THR A 114 -22.06 2.63 7.01
C THR A 114 -21.67 4.11 6.88
N ILE A 115 -20.93 4.46 5.83
CA ILE A 115 -20.36 5.81 5.63
C ILE A 115 -20.89 6.55 4.38
N GLY A 116 -21.90 5.98 3.72
CA GLY A 116 -22.57 6.54 2.52
C GLY A 116 -22.43 5.63 1.30
N GLY A 117 -23.48 5.47 0.49
CA GLY A 117 -23.46 4.59 -0.71
C GLY A 117 -23.57 3.08 -0.43
N ALA A 118 -23.82 2.68 0.82
CA ALA A 118 -24.23 1.32 1.15
C ALA A 118 -25.66 1.07 0.62
N HIS A 119 -25.86 -0.05 -0.08
CA HIS A 119 -27.20 -0.53 -0.45
C HIS A 119 -27.73 -1.37 0.72
N ASP A 120 -28.81 -0.92 1.34
CA ASP A 120 -29.40 -1.55 2.52
C ASP A 120 -30.35 -2.70 2.18
N PRO A 121 -30.43 -3.76 3.02
CA PRO A 121 -29.48 -4.17 4.06
C PRO A 121 -28.36 -5.08 3.51
N ALA A 122 -27.14 -4.93 4.04
CA ALA A 122 -25.99 -5.74 3.62
C ALA A 122 -25.72 -6.92 4.56
N PHE A 123 -25.61 -8.12 3.99
CA PHE A 123 -25.27 -9.33 4.74
C PHE A 123 -23.80 -9.34 5.17
N VAL A 124 -23.57 -9.67 6.43
CA VAL A 124 -22.26 -9.74 7.08
C VAL A 124 -22.02 -11.17 7.56
N ASN A 125 -20.84 -11.71 7.24
CA ASN A 125 -20.34 -12.97 7.77
C ASN A 125 -18.94 -12.75 8.35
N VAL A 126 -18.67 -13.24 9.56
CA VAL A 126 -17.35 -13.16 10.18
C VAL A 126 -16.76 -14.56 10.28
N TYR A 127 -15.52 -14.71 9.84
CA TYR A 127 -14.79 -15.98 9.82
C TYR A 127 -13.57 -15.91 10.74
N ASN A 128 -13.28 -17.01 11.44
CA ASN A 128 -12.00 -17.17 12.14
C ASN A 128 -10.87 -17.54 11.14
N ILE A 129 -9.63 -17.67 11.65
CA ILE A 129 -8.46 -18.04 10.84
C ILE A 129 -8.55 -19.45 10.20
N ASN A 130 -9.38 -20.32 10.76
CA ASN A 130 -9.62 -21.67 10.21
C ASN A 130 -10.65 -21.65 9.07
N GLY A 131 -11.14 -20.47 8.67
CA GLY A 131 -12.16 -20.31 7.64
C GLY A 131 -13.57 -20.68 8.09
N GLN A 132 -13.81 -20.92 9.38
CA GLN A 132 -15.13 -21.23 9.92
C GLN A 132 -15.89 -19.93 10.20
N VAL A 133 -17.19 -19.91 9.90
CA VAL A 133 -18.04 -18.77 10.24
C VAL A 133 -18.33 -18.75 11.74
N VAL A 134 -17.94 -17.66 12.41
CA VAL A 134 -18.18 -17.43 13.84
C VAL A 134 -19.34 -16.48 14.11
N TRP A 135 -19.75 -15.69 13.12
CA TRP A 135 -20.92 -14.80 13.24
C TRP A 135 -21.56 -14.49 11.89
N LYS A 136 -22.89 -14.30 11.86
CA LYS A 136 -23.66 -13.90 10.67
C LYS A 136 -24.78 -12.92 11.03
N GLY A 137 -25.07 -11.99 10.14
CA GLY A 137 -26.20 -11.06 10.30
C GLY A 137 -26.26 -10.01 9.20
N GLN A 138 -26.86 -8.86 9.50
CA GLN A 138 -27.03 -7.75 8.57
C GLN A 138 -26.63 -6.42 9.23
N VAL A 139 -26.11 -5.49 8.43
CA VAL A 139 -25.84 -4.12 8.85
C VAL A 139 -26.67 -3.15 8.02
N SER A 140 -27.27 -2.15 8.69
CA SER A 140 -27.96 -1.04 8.03
C SER A 140 -27.29 0.32 8.30
N LYS A 141 -27.00 0.63 9.58
CA LYS A 141 -26.25 1.84 9.95
C LYS A 141 -24.97 1.52 10.70
N ARG A 142 -25.11 0.75 11.78
CA ARG A 142 -24.01 0.37 12.66
C ARG A 142 -24.28 -1.00 13.22
N MET A 143 -23.23 -1.77 13.45
CA MET A 143 -23.29 -3.02 14.18
C MET A 143 -22.01 -3.22 14.99
N GLU A 144 -22.16 -3.94 16.10
CA GLU A 144 -21.08 -4.30 17.01
C GLU A 144 -21.17 -5.79 17.30
N VAL A 145 -20.03 -6.49 17.20
CA VAL A 145 -19.96 -7.93 17.45
C VAL A 145 -18.81 -8.20 18.43
N PRO A 146 -19.12 -8.51 19.69
CA PRO A 146 -18.11 -8.96 20.65
C PRO A 146 -17.53 -10.29 20.17
N LEU A 147 -16.21 -10.37 20.10
CA LEU A 147 -15.50 -11.56 19.64
C LEU A 147 -14.24 -11.76 20.51
N PRO A 148 -13.78 -12.99 20.71
CA PRO A 148 -12.49 -13.25 21.35
C PRO A 148 -11.34 -12.48 20.68
N GLN A 149 -10.25 -12.24 21.41
CA GLN A 149 -9.04 -11.70 20.78
C GLN A 149 -8.54 -12.65 19.70
N GLY A 150 -8.15 -12.08 18.57
CA GLY A 150 -7.72 -12.85 17.42
C GLY A 150 -7.89 -12.13 16.10
N VAL A 151 -7.61 -12.87 15.02
CA VAL A 151 -7.70 -12.38 13.65
C VAL A 151 -8.95 -12.94 12.98
N TYR A 152 -9.69 -12.05 12.32
CA TYR A 152 -10.94 -12.37 11.66
C TYR A 152 -10.97 -11.87 10.23
N VAL A 153 -11.70 -12.60 9.39
CA VAL A 153 -12.12 -12.11 8.07
C VAL A 153 -13.59 -11.73 8.16
N VAL A 154 -13.93 -10.48 7.83
CA VAL A 154 -15.30 -9.96 7.83
C VAL A 154 -15.75 -9.78 6.39
N LYS A 155 -16.76 -10.51 5.96
CA LYS A 155 -17.35 -10.40 4.63
C LYS A 155 -18.63 -9.59 4.67
N ILE A 156 -18.72 -8.51 3.90
CA ILE A 156 -19.91 -7.66 3.78
C ILE A 156 -20.34 -7.66 2.31
N GLY A 157 -21.42 -8.37 1.98
CA GLY A 157 -21.82 -8.63 0.59
C GLY A 157 -20.70 -9.30 -0.22
N LYS A 158 -20.15 -8.61 -1.22
CA LYS A 158 -19.02 -9.06 -2.05
C LYS A 158 -17.64 -8.61 -1.52
N ARG A 159 -17.59 -7.88 -0.41
CA ARG A 159 -16.36 -7.29 0.16
C ARG A 159 -15.83 -8.15 1.29
N ASN A 160 -14.52 -8.16 1.50
CA ASN A 160 -13.87 -8.83 2.63
C ASN A 160 -12.90 -7.87 3.33
N TYR A 161 -12.82 -7.93 4.66
CA TYR A 161 -11.96 -7.14 5.52
C TYR A 161 -11.19 -8.08 6.44
N LYS A 162 -9.92 -7.79 6.75
CA LYS A 162 -9.16 -8.49 7.78
C LYS A 162 -9.05 -7.59 8.99
N ILE A 163 -9.43 -8.08 10.16
CA ILE A 163 -9.42 -7.33 11.41
C ILE A 163 -8.69 -8.15 12.48
N SER A 164 -7.91 -7.46 13.31
CA SER A 164 -7.38 -7.99 14.57
C SER A 164 -8.13 -7.31 15.71
N LEU A 165 -8.61 -8.09 16.67
CA LEU A 165 -9.31 -7.62 17.88
C LEU A 165 -8.44 -7.79 19.13
#